data_AF-A0A3M1ZV40-F1
#
_entry.id   AF-A0A3M1ZV40-F1
#
_cell.length_a   1.000
_cell.length_b   1.000
_cell.length_c   1.000
_cell.angle_alpha   90.00
_cell.angle_beta   90.00
_cell.angle_gamma   90.00
#
_symmetry.space_group_name_H-M   'P 1'
#
loop_
_entity.id
_entity.type
_entity.pdbx_description
1 polymer ?
#
loop_
_entity_poly.entity_id
_entity_poly.type
_entity_poly.pdbx_seq_one_letter_code
_entity_poly.pdbx_strand_id
1 'polypeptide(L)'
;MVEAFRVTELYVREPHFYGDVMLIGCSDVTDLEVFGLKGVNPSFNEAMSTDMDDAMGSGTPDGVIDLSFVMLFDPLDQAGGGSYDFQRADCVVPPSMTVCSPADGATVSTFDYTSMADATCLEPDPAHLTNMYTPKPNTVSGACFASSSAALVLELGDIQLPLTDAEVAATYDADPADNFAPGLIKGFVSETDAQNTMLPPDIQDATGATVLADLLPGSPSNCANHDDRDDNNGTSGWWFYVDFVAERVPWTP
;
A
#
# COMPACT_ATOMS: atom_id res chain seq x y z
N MET A 1 -18.03 -16.60 -9.13
CA MET A 1 -16.74 -16.88 -9.81
C MET A 1 -15.87 -15.77 -9.30
N VAL A 2 -14.73 -16.12 -8.72
CA VAL A 2 -13.85 -15.13 -8.12
C VAL A 2 -13.33 -14.19 -9.20
N GLU A 3 -13.47 -12.89 -8.97
CA GLU A 3 -12.92 -11.83 -9.79
C GLU A 3 -11.75 -11.21 -9.04
N ALA A 4 -10.55 -11.34 -9.62
CA ALA A 4 -9.32 -10.87 -9.01
C ALA A 4 -8.85 -9.58 -9.67
N PHE A 5 -8.51 -8.60 -8.85
CA PHE A 5 -7.92 -7.34 -9.27
C PHE A 5 -6.57 -7.18 -8.59
N ARG A 6 -5.50 -7.20 -9.39
CA ARG A 6 -4.13 -7.06 -8.92
C ARG A 6 -3.77 -5.58 -8.85
N VAL A 7 -3.22 -5.15 -7.72
CA VAL A 7 -2.63 -3.81 -7.58
C VAL A 7 -1.37 -3.73 -8.46
N THR A 8 -1.36 -2.77 -9.39
CA THR A 8 -0.27 -2.57 -10.36
C THR A 8 0.56 -1.32 -10.07
N GLU A 9 -0.02 -0.36 -9.38
CA GLU A 9 0.67 0.84 -8.89
C GLU A 9 0.26 1.13 -7.45
N LEU A 10 1.21 1.61 -6.65
CA LEU A 10 1.00 1.96 -5.25
C LEU A 10 1.83 3.18 -4.87
N TYR A 11 1.18 4.16 -4.24
CA TYR A 11 1.84 5.39 -3.80
C TYR A 11 1.40 5.76 -2.39
N VAL A 12 2.33 5.73 -1.45
CA VAL A 12 2.12 6.37 -0.15
C VAL A 12 2.14 7.89 -0.35
N ARG A 13 1.09 8.55 0.10
CA ARG A 13 0.92 10.01 0.00
C ARG A 13 0.98 10.72 1.34
N GLU A 14 0.72 9.98 2.42
CA GLU A 14 0.77 10.50 3.78
C GLU A 14 0.85 9.31 4.75
N PRO A 15 1.67 9.36 5.81
CA PRO A 15 2.79 10.31 5.98
C PRO A 15 3.84 10.12 4.88
N HIS A 16 4.65 11.15 4.64
CA HIS A 16 5.88 10.99 3.85
C HIS A 16 6.99 10.37 4.72
N PHE A 17 7.87 9.63 4.07
CA PHE A 17 9.03 9.00 4.69
C PHE A 17 10.24 9.94 4.61
N TYR A 18 10.97 10.07 5.71
CA TYR A 18 12.17 10.88 5.82
C TYR A 18 13.36 10.06 6.24
N GLY A 19 14.49 10.26 5.57
CA GLY A 19 15.75 9.60 5.89
C GLY A 19 16.95 10.52 5.69
N ASP A 20 18.04 10.23 6.39
CA ASP A 20 19.31 10.92 6.19
C ASP A 20 20.01 10.40 4.94
N VAL A 21 19.97 11.19 3.86
CA VAL A 21 20.64 10.86 2.60
C VAL A 21 22.05 11.45 2.61
N MET A 22 23.06 10.60 2.35
CA MET A 22 24.47 11.01 2.37
C MET A 22 24.70 12.26 1.50
N LEU A 23 25.32 13.29 2.09
CA LEU A 23 25.59 14.62 1.49
C LEU A 23 24.39 15.56 1.32
N ILE A 24 23.15 15.09 1.47
CA ILE A 24 21.93 15.91 1.37
C ILE A 24 21.38 16.21 2.78
N GLY A 25 21.59 15.30 3.72
CA GLY A 25 21.01 15.34 5.06
C GLY A 25 19.57 14.83 5.05
N CYS A 26 18.81 15.19 6.08
CA CYS A 26 17.41 14.80 6.19
C CYS A 26 16.62 15.21 4.94
N SER A 27 16.10 14.22 4.25
CA SER A 27 15.39 14.38 2.99
C SER A 27 14.11 13.57 3.01
N ASP A 28 13.10 14.10 2.33
CA ASP A 28 11.91 13.34 1.98
C ASP A 28 12.30 12.28 0.93
N VAL A 29 12.14 11.02 1.30
CA VAL A 29 12.47 9.85 0.48
C VAL A 29 11.23 9.17 -0.08
N THR A 30 10.05 9.78 0.04
CA THR A 30 8.78 9.16 -0.41
C THR A 30 8.76 8.98 -1.93
N ASP A 31 8.99 10.08 -2.66
CA ASP A 31 9.01 10.12 -4.13
C ASP A 31 10.43 10.35 -4.69
N LEU A 32 11.47 10.19 -3.86
CA LEU A 32 12.84 10.48 -4.26
C LEU A 32 13.31 9.54 -5.38
N GLU A 33 13.80 10.09 -6.48
CA GLU A 33 14.49 9.32 -7.51
C GLU A 33 15.70 10.10 -8.04
N VAL A 34 16.86 9.89 -7.41
CA VAL A 34 18.06 10.71 -7.67
C VAL A 34 19.31 9.83 -7.62
N PHE A 35 20.18 9.97 -8.62
CA PHE A 35 21.44 9.21 -8.74
C PHE A 35 21.28 7.68 -8.65
N GLY A 36 20.13 7.14 -9.07
CA GLY A 36 19.82 5.71 -9.00
C GLY A 36 19.34 5.23 -7.63
N LEU A 37 19.25 6.12 -6.62
CA LEU A 37 18.53 5.85 -5.39
C LEU A 37 17.03 6.00 -5.64
N LYS A 38 16.27 4.99 -5.22
CA LYS A 38 14.82 4.96 -5.29
C LYS A 38 14.25 5.11 -3.89
N GLY A 39 13.31 6.03 -3.77
CA GLY A 39 12.49 6.25 -2.61
C GLY A 39 11.42 5.17 -2.44
N VAL A 40 10.51 5.39 -1.50
CA VAL A 40 9.46 4.43 -1.15
C VAL A 40 8.55 4.12 -2.34
N ASN A 41 7.96 5.14 -2.95
CA ASN A 41 7.02 4.96 -4.06
C ASN A 41 7.69 4.38 -5.31
N PRO A 42 8.84 4.89 -5.80
CA PRO A 42 9.52 4.26 -6.94
C PRO A 42 9.93 2.80 -6.67
N SER A 43 10.31 2.44 -5.44
CA SER A 43 10.68 1.06 -5.09
C SER A 43 9.48 0.12 -5.08
N PHE A 44 8.32 0.55 -4.54
CA PHE A 44 7.09 -0.24 -4.61
C PHE A 44 6.64 -0.47 -6.04
N ASN A 45 6.63 0.56 -6.88
CA ASN A 45 6.17 0.43 -8.27
C ASN A 45 7.15 -0.39 -9.12
N GLU A 46 8.45 -0.36 -8.82
CA GLU A 46 9.40 -1.31 -9.42
C GLU A 46 9.07 -2.75 -9.00
N ALA A 47 8.98 -3.02 -7.70
CA ALA A 47 8.65 -4.35 -7.18
C ALA A 47 7.29 -4.88 -7.69
N MET A 48 6.34 -4.00 -8.04
CA MET A 48 5.05 -4.37 -8.66
C MET A 48 5.10 -4.57 -10.18
N SER A 49 6.20 -4.25 -10.84
CA SER A 49 6.33 -4.38 -12.30
C SER A 49 7.46 -5.31 -12.75
N THR A 50 8.35 -5.72 -11.84
CA THR A 50 9.52 -6.54 -12.14
C THR A 50 9.58 -7.81 -11.29
N ASP A 51 10.31 -8.79 -11.82
CA ASP A 51 10.78 -9.99 -11.14
C ASP A 51 12.30 -9.78 -11.02
N MET A 52 12.73 -9.21 -9.90
CA MET A 52 14.13 -8.88 -9.63
C MET A 52 14.83 -10.04 -8.93
N ASP A 53 16.15 -9.91 -8.77
CA ASP A 53 16.92 -10.89 -8.00
C ASP A 53 16.40 -10.96 -6.56
N ASP A 54 15.87 -12.13 -6.19
CA ASP A 54 15.38 -12.41 -4.85
C ASP A 54 16.54 -12.39 -3.82
N ALA A 55 16.31 -11.74 -2.69
CA ALA A 55 17.30 -11.65 -1.60
C ALA A 55 17.63 -13.03 -0.97
N MET A 56 16.98 -14.11 -1.43
CA MET A 56 17.22 -15.50 -1.01
C MET A 56 18.36 -16.20 -1.76
N GLY A 57 19.39 -15.45 -2.18
CA GLY A 57 20.71 -15.99 -2.50
C GLY A 57 20.80 -16.83 -3.78
N SER A 58 19.74 -16.84 -4.60
CA SER A 58 19.76 -17.45 -5.92
C SER A 58 20.30 -16.48 -6.99
N GLY A 59 20.08 -15.17 -6.79
CA GLY A 59 20.46 -14.11 -7.71
C GLY A 59 19.87 -14.34 -9.10
N THR A 60 18.68 -14.95 -9.17
CA THR A 60 17.98 -15.23 -10.42
C THR A 60 16.49 -14.93 -10.23
N PRO A 61 15.87 -14.16 -11.15
CA PRO A 61 14.42 -13.98 -11.21
C PRO A 61 13.69 -15.32 -11.16
N ASP A 62 12.65 -15.44 -10.32
CA ASP A 62 11.95 -16.70 -10.04
C ASP A 62 10.72 -16.94 -10.94
N GLY A 63 10.42 -15.98 -11.81
CA GLY A 63 9.26 -15.96 -12.69
C GLY A 63 8.03 -15.29 -12.08
N VAL A 64 8.14 -14.70 -10.89
CA VAL A 64 7.06 -14.06 -10.13
C VAL A 64 7.40 -12.60 -9.88
N ILE A 65 6.41 -11.73 -9.97
CA ILE A 65 6.59 -10.31 -9.65
C ILE A 65 6.82 -10.15 -8.13
N ASP A 66 7.84 -9.39 -7.76
CA ASP A 66 8.35 -9.30 -6.38
C ASP A 66 7.30 -8.88 -5.35
N LEU A 67 6.39 -7.97 -5.76
CA LEU A 67 5.29 -7.48 -4.95
C LEU A 67 3.97 -7.55 -5.72
N SER A 68 3.01 -8.29 -5.19
CA SER A 68 1.67 -8.34 -5.76
C SER A 68 0.62 -8.46 -4.67
N PHE A 69 -0.29 -7.50 -4.64
CA PHE A 69 -1.52 -7.54 -3.85
C PHE A 69 -2.71 -7.80 -4.76
N VAL A 70 -3.67 -8.58 -4.29
CA VAL A 70 -4.90 -8.87 -5.02
C VAL A 70 -6.12 -8.62 -4.14
N MET A 71 -7.16 -8.07 -4.76
CA MET A 71 -8.52 -8.04 -4.24
C MET A 71 -9.34 -9.13 -4.93
N LEU A 72 -9.93 -10.05 -4.15
CA LEU A 72 -10.68 -11.20 -4.63
C LEU A 72 -12.17 -11.06 -4.28
N PHE A 73 -13.00 -10.71 -5.26
CA PHE A 73 -14.45 -10.57 -5.10
C PHE A 73 -15.17 -11.88 -5.45
N ASP A 74 -16.20 -12.29 -4.70
CA ASP A 74 -17.02 -13.47 -5.05
C ASP A 74 -18.53 -13.21 -4.97
N PRO A 75 -19.17 -12.80 -6.09
CA PRO A 75 -18.61 -12.07 -7.23
C PRO A 75 -18.53 -10.55 -6.95
N LEU A 76 -17.96 -9.77 -7.87
CA LEU A 76 -18.09 -8.31 -7.85
C LEU A 76 -19.53 -7.91 -8.22
N ASP A 77 -20.19 -7.14 -7.34
CA ASP A 77 -21.50 -6.53 -7.58
C ASP A 77 -21.36 -5.00 -7.61
N GLN A 78 -21.24 -4.44 -8.82
CA GLN A 78 -21.08 -3.00 -9.04
C GLN A 78 -22.37 -2.18 -8.86
N ALA A 79 -23.50 -2.83 -8.58
CA ALA A 79 -24.78 -2.17 -8.35
C ALA A 79 -25.26 -2.25 -6.88
N GLY A 80 -24.67 -3.14 -6.09
CA GLY A 80 -25.03 -3.38 -4.70
C GLY A 80 -23.82 -3.38 -3.78
N GLY A 81 -23.27 -4.55 -3.53
CA GLY A 81 -22.15 -4.75 -2.61
C GLY A 81 -21.92 -6.22 -2.33
N GLY A 82 -20.95 -6.52 -1.47
CA GLY A 82 -20.60 -7.89 -1.14
C GLY A 82 -19.40 -7.95 -0.21
N SER A 83 -18.61 -8.99 -0.34
CA SER A 83 -17.33 -9.13 0.36
C SER A 83 -16.19 -9.37 -0.63
N TYR A 84 -14.98 -8.96 -0.25
CA TYR A 84 -13.76 -9.35 -0.95
C TYR A 84 -12.64 -9.64 0.05
N ASP A 85 -11.68 -10.44 -0.40
CA ASP A 85 -10.45 -10.69 0.34
C ASP A 85 -9.31 -9.87 -0.26
N PHE A 86 -8.49 -9.25 0.60
CA PHE A 86 -7.24 -8.59 0.24
C PHE A 86 -6.07 -9.40 0.78
N GLN A 87 -5.11 -9.73 -0.08
CA GLN A 87 -3.94 -10.53 0.31
C GLN A 87 -2.76 -10.36 -0.66
N ARG A 88 -1.59 -10.83 -0.23
CA ARG A 88 -0.45 -11.07 -1.12
C ARG A 88 -0.73 -12.23 -2.08
N ALA A 89 -0.23 -12.13 -3.31
CA ALA A 89 -0.35 -13.16 -4.32
C ALA A 89 0.97 -13.39 -5.06
N ASP A 90 1.12 -14.59 -5.60
CA ASP A 90 2.19 -14.91 -6.55
C ASP A 90 1.63 -14.69 -7.96
N CYS A 91 2.20 -13.71 -8.68
CA CYS A 91 1.73 -13.27 -9.99
C CYS A 91 2.85 -13.44 -11.03
N VAL A 92 2.64 -14.31 -12.02
CA VAL A 92 3.70 -14.67 -12.98
C VAL A 92 3.99 -13.56 -14.00
N VAL A 93 5.26 -13.46 -14.43
CA VAL A 93 5.68 -12.54 -15.51
C VAL A 93 5.39 -13.11 -16.91
N PRO A 94 5.25 -12.27 -17.96
CA PRO A 94 5.29 -10.81 -17.94
C PRO A 94 3.98 -10.20 -17.40
N PRO A 95 4.02 -8.99 -16.80
CA PRO A 95 2.84 -8.27 -16.28
C PRO A 95 1.61 -8.27 -17.21
N SER A 96 1.82 -8.16 -18.52
CA SER A 96 0.76 -8.11 -19.53
C SER A 96 -0.01 -9.43 -19.75
N MET A 97 0.47 -10.54 -19.19
CA MET A 97 -0.15 -11.87 -19.27
C MET A 97 -0.22 -12.54 -17.90
N THR A 98 -0.15 -11.74 -16.84
CA THR A 98 -0.06 -12.22 -15.47
C THR A 98 -1.28 -13.03 -15.08
N VAL A 99 -1.02 -14.20 -14.52
CA VAL A 99 -1.98 -15.03 -13.79
C VAL A 99 -1.52 -15.05 -12.35
N CYS A 100 -2.44 -14.85 -11.41
CA CYS A 100 -2.12 -14.81 -10.00
C CYS A 100 -2.69 -16.02 -9.25
N SER A 101 -2.01 -16.41 -8.18
CA SER A 101 -2.43 -17.44 -7.21
C SER A 101 -2.16 -16.96 -5.78
N PRO A 102 -2.76 -17.58 -4.75
CA PRO A 102 -2.43 -17.24 -3.36
C PRO A 102 -0.95 -17.44 -3.11
N ALA A 103 -0.30 -16.46 -2.50
CA ALA A 103 1.08 -16.63 -2.05
C ALA A 103 1.10 -17.47 -0.77
N ASP A 104 2.12 -18.33 -0.62
CA ASP A 104 2.20 -19.18 0.58
C ASP A 104 2.31 -18.32 1.86
N GLY A 105 1.56 -18.72 2.88
CA GLY A 105 1.49 -18.02 4.16
C GLY A 105 0.88 -16.61 4.13
N ALA A 106 0.30 -16.15 3.01
CA ALA A 106 -0.27 -14.81 2.91
C ALA A 106 -1.38 -14.55 3.95
N THR A 107 -1.34 -13.37 4.56
CA THR A 107 -2.40 -12.92 5.46
C THR A 107 -3.60 -12.45 4.67
N VAL A 108 -4.77 -13.04 4.95
CA VAL A 108 -6.03 -12.67 4.31
C VAL A 108 -6.78 -11.65 5.14
N SER A 109 -7.05 -10.48 4.57
CA SER A 109 -7.88 -9.42 5.16
C SER A 109 -9.21 -9.36 4.43
N THR A 110 -10.30 -9.78 5.07
CA THR A 110 -11.65 -9.77 4.47
C THR A 110 -12.37 -8.46 4.76
N PHE A 111 -13.00 -7.91 3.74
CA PHE A 111 -13.80 -6.69 3.81
C PHE A 111 -15.20 -6.91 3.29
N ASP A 112 -16.19 -6.29 3.93
CA ASP A 112 -17.48 -6.01 3.30
C ASP A 112 -17.35 -4.71 2.49
N TYR A 113 -18.05 -4.60 1.36
CA TYR A 113 -18.08 -3.39 0.54
C TYR A 113 -19.48 -3.06 0.04
N THR A 114 -19.67 -1.78 -0.26
CA THR A 114 -20.86 -1.25 -0.94
C THR A 114 -20.45 -0.48 -2.18
N SER A 115 -21.21 -0.67 -3.25
CA SER A 115 -21.05 -0.01 -4.54
C SER A 115 -22.00 1.18 -4.65
N MET A 116 -21.50 2.25 -5.25
CA MET A 116 -22.21 3.50 -5.48
C MET A 116 -22.08 3.86 -6.96
N ALA A 117 -23.17 4.32 -7.58
CA ALA A 117 -23.17 4.64 -9.02
C ALA A 117 -22.62 6.04 -9.33
N ASP A 118 -22.81 6.99 -8.41
CA ASP A 118 -22.35 8.38 -8.55
C ASP A 118 -22.29 9.04 -7.17
N ALA A 119 -21.18 8.85 -6.46
CA ALA A 119 -20.93 9.43 -5.13
C ALA A 119 -19.43 9.56 -4.85
N THR A 120 -19.07 10.25 -3.77
CA THR A 120 -17.74 10.11 -3.16
C THR A 120 -17.73 8.85 -2.32
N CYS A 121 -16.88 7.88 -2.66
CA CYS A 121 -16.74 6.62 -1.94
C CYS A 121 -15.81 6.74 -0.73
N LEU A 122 -14.67 7.40 -0.92
CA LEU A 122 -13.70 7.65 0.14
C LEU A 122 -12.91 8.91 -0.19
N GLU A 123 -12.74 9.76 0.81
CA GLU A 123 -11.87 10.93 0.72
C GLU A 123 -10.90 10.95 1.90
N PRO A 124 -9.68 11.49 1.71
CA PRO A 124 -8.75 11.69 2.81
C PRO A 124 -9.34 12.64 3.85
N ASP A 125 -9.14 12.35 5.14
CA ASP A 125 -9.62 13.23 6.21
C ASP A 125 -8.68 14.43 6.33
N PRO A 126 -9.12 15.67 6.03
CA PRO A 126 -8.27 16.85 6.10
C PRO A 126 -7.68 17.12 7.48
N ALA A 127 -8.24 16.53 8.55
CA ALA A 127 -7.67 16.64 9.90
C ALA A 127 -6.34 15.90 10.05
N HIS A 128 -6.11 14.88 9.23
CA HIS A 128 -4.91 14.02 9.24
C HIS A 128 -3.97 14.33 8.08
N LEU A 129 -4.21 15.41 7.33
CA LEU A 129 -3.38 15.81 6.20
C LEU A 129 -2.54 17.04 6.52
N THR A 130 -1.24 16.97 6.27
CA THR A 130 -0.37 18.14 6.22
C THR A 130 -0.51 18.85 4.88
N ASN A 131 -0.27 20.16 4.84
CA ASN A 131 -0.22 20.92 3.58
C ASN A 131 1.15 20.82 2.88
N MET A 132 2.15 20.19 3.49
CA MET A 132 3.53 20.15 2.99
C MET A 132 3.73 19.15 1.84
N TYR A 133 2.96 18.07 1.82
CA TYR A 133 3.16 16.97 0.87
C TYR A 133 2.48 17.19 -0.47
N THR A 134 3.19 16.77 -1.52
CA THR A 134 2.70 16.82 -2.90
C THR A 134 3.19 15.58 -3.65
N PRO A 135 2.31 14.90 -4.41
CA PRO A 135 0.87 15.16 -4.55
C PRO A 135 0.09 14.81 -3.27
N LYS A 136 -1.14 15.34 -3.14
CA LYS A 136 -2.07 14.94 -2.08
C LYS A 136 -2.66 13.56 -2.39
N PRO A 137 -3.10 12.80 -1.37
CA PRO A 137 -3.86 11.58 -1.63
C PRO A 137 -5.14 11.89 -2.43
N ASN A 138 -5.53 10.95 -3.27
CA ASN A 138 -6.68 11.11 -4.15
C ASN A 138 -8.02 11.04 -3.40
N THR A 139 -9.08 11.53 -4.04
CA THR A 139 -10.46 11.25 -3.62
C THR A 139 -11.06 10.23 -4.59
N VAL A 140 -11.67 9.17 -4.06
CA VAL A 140 -12.37 8.15 -4.85
C VAL A 140 -13.82 8.57 -5.02
N SER A 141 -14.27 8.74 -6.26
CA SER A 141 -15.63 9.19 -6.57
C SER A 141 -16.16 8.65 -7.90
N GLY A 142 -17.45 8.86 -8.17
CA GLY A 142 -18.15 8.39 -9.36
C GLY A 142 -18.81 7.04 -9.14
N ALA A 143 -18.69 6.14 -10.12
CA ALA A 143 -19.08 4.74 -9.98
C ALA A 143 -17.95 3.99 -9.26
N CYS A 144 -18.12 3.65 -7.99
CA CYS A 144 -17.04 3.17 -7.14
C CYS A 144 -17.55 2.22 -6.06
N PHE A 145 -16.64 1.48 -5.41
CA PHE A 145 -16.93 0.83 -4.13
C PHE A 145 -16.20 1.50 -2.98
N ALA A 146 -16.73 1.31 -1.77
CA ALA A 146 -16.05 1.56 -0.51
C ALA A 146 -16.23 0.36 0.42
N SER A 147 -15.17 -0.06 1.09
CA SER A 147 -15.21 -1.09 2.12
C SER A 147 -15.76 -0.54 3.44
N SER A 148 -16.24 -1.42 4.31
CA SER A 148 -16.29 -1.12 5.74
C SER A 148 -14.88 -1.05 6.32
N SER A 149 -14.74 -0.37 7.46
CA SER A 149 -13.50 -0.36 8.23
C SER A 149 -13.17 -1.76 8.80
N ALA A 150 -11.94 -2.23 8.59
CA ALA A 150 -11.42 -3.50 9.10
C ALA A 150 -9.90 -3.44 9.35
N ALA A 151 -9.29 -4.53 9.82
CA ALA A 151 -7.83 -4.62 9.88
C ALA A 151 -7.27 -5.03 8.51
N LEU A 152 -6.17 -4.41 8.11
CA LEU A 152 -5.42 -4.75 6.90
C LEU A 152 -3.96 -5.01 7.26
N VAL A 153 -3.35 -6.04 6.68
CA VAL A 153 -1.90 -6.22 6.75
C VAL A 153 -1.34 -6.07 5.34
N LEU A 154 -0.48 -5.07 5.14
CA LEU A 154 0.31 -4.97 3.91
C LEU A 154 1.61 -5.75 4.12
N GLU A 155 1.73 -6.87 3.42
CA GLU A 155 2.92 -7.75 3.42
C GLU A 155 3.90 -7.28 2.34
N LEU A 156 4.86 -6.43 2.72
CA LEU A 156 5.84 -5.81 1.85
C LEU A 156 7.16 -6.61 1.92
N GLY A 157 7.12 -7.86 1.45
CA GLY A 157 8.20 -8.82 1.65
C GLY A 157 8.25 -9.29 3.10
N ASP A 158 9.40 -9.14 3.76
CA ASP A 158 9.58 -9.50 5.17
C ASP A 158 8.97 -8.48 6.16
N ILE A 159 8.48 -7.34 5.65
CA ILE A 159 7.82 -6.31 6.45
C ILE A 159 6.32 -6.60 6.49
N GLN A 160 5.76 -6.70 7.70
CA GLN A 160 4.32 -6.66 7.91
C GLN A 160 3.93 -5.28 8.44
N LEU A 161 3.10 -4.56 7.69
CA LEU A 161 2.56 -3.27 8.09
C LEU A 161 1.08 -3.45 8.49
N PRO A 162 0.78 -3.56 9.79
CA PRO A 162 -0.59 -3.66 10.26
C PRO A 162 -1.24 -2.28 10.25
N LEU A 163 -2.36 -2.17 9.54
CA LEU A 163 -3.25 -1.02 9.51
C LEU A 163 -4.52 -1.38 10.28
N THR A 164 -4.82 -0.62 11.32
CA THR A 164 -6.12 -0.65 11.99
C THR A 164 -7.07 0.35 11.35
N ASP A 165 -8.37 0.10 11.50
CA ASP A 165 -9.41 0.96 10.95
C ASP A 165 -9.22 1.28 9.46
N ALA A 166 -8.78 0.26 8.72
CA ALA A 166 -8.47 0.38 7.31
C ALA A 166 -9.74 0.39 6.47
N GLU A 167 -9.83 1.33 5.54
CA GLU A 167 -10.88 1.45 4.54
C GLU A 167 -10.22 1.44 3.16
N VAL A 168 -10.84 0.75 2.21
CA VAL A 168 -10.36 0.66 0.83
C VAL A 168 -11.51 1.04 -0.10
N ALA A 169 -11.22 1.90 -1.06
CA ALA A 169 -12.18 2.30 -2.08
C ALA A 169 -11.51 2.40 -3.44
N ALA A 170 -12.26 2.15 -4.51
CA ALA A 170 -11.80 2.46 -5.84
C ALA A 170 -12.94 2.72 -6.82
N THR A 171 -12.64 3.54 -7.85
CA THR A 171 -13.55 3.83 -8.95
C THR A 171 -13.46 2.76 -10.03
N TYR A 172 -14.62 2.28 -10.48
CA TYR A 172 -14.75 1.37 -11.62
C TYR A 172 -14.51 2.12 -12.93
N ASP A 173 -13.76 1.51 -13.85
CA ASP A 173 -13.57 2.04 -15.20
C ASP A 173 -14.76 1.78 -16.13
N ALA A 174 -15.46 0.66 -15.91
CA ALA A 174 -16.57 0.18 -16.72
C ALA A 174 -17.52 -0.71 -15.90
N ASP A 175 -18.60 -1.18 -16.52
CA ASP A 175 -19.53 -2.18 -15.99
C ASP A 175 -19.76 -3.28 -17.06
N PRO A 176 -19.16 -4.47 -16.94
CA PRO A 176 -18.29 -4.92 -15.83
C PRO A 176 -16.93 -4.20 -15.83
N ALA A 177 -16.35 -4.05 -14.64
CA ALA A 177 -15.06 -3.42 -14.41
C ALA A 177 -13.91 -4.34 -14.83
N ASP A 178 -12.98 -3.76 -15.57
CA ASP A 178 -11.69 -4.35 -15.90
C ASP A 178 -10.55 -3.69 -15.13
N ASN A 179 -10.75 -2.46 -14.64
CA ASN A 179 -9.76 -1.71 -13.87
C ASN A 179 -10.41 -0.92 -12.73
N PHE A 180 -9.59 -0.68 -11.70
CA PHE A 180 -9.89 0.21 -10.59
C PHE A 180 -8.92 1.39 -10.60
N ALA A 181 -9.43 2.57 -10.94
CA ALA A 181 -8.65 3.79 -10.90
C ALA A 181 -9.56 5.05 -10.80
N PRO A 182 -9.27 5.97 -9.87
CA PRO A 182 -8.21 5.88 -8.88
C PRO A 182 -8.68 5.05 -7.66
N GLY A 183 -7.75 4.40 -6.96
CA GLY A 183 -7.98 3.68 -5.71
C GLY A 183 -7.34 4.39 -4.51
N LEU A 184 -7.88 4.17 -3.31
CA LEU A 184 -7.34 4.68 -2.05
C LEU A 184 -7.47 3.62 -0.95
N ILE A 185 -6.37 3.36 -0.26
CA ILE A 185 -6.34 2.69 1.05
C ILE A 185 -6.07 3.76 2.10
N LYS A 186 -6.94 3.85 3.10
CA LYS A 186 -6.72 4.61 4.33
C LYS A 186 -6.58 3.62 5.48
N GLY A 187 -5.66 3.84 6.41
CA GLY A 187 -5.58 3.05 7.64
C GLY A 187 -4.63 3.66 8.65
N PHE A 188 -4.68 3.18 9.89
CA PHE A 188 -3.89 3.74 10.99
C PHE A 188 -2.81 2.76 11.45
N VAL A 189 -1.59 3.24 11.64
CA VAL A 189 -0.49 2.50 12.26
C VAL A 189 -0.18 3.14 13.60
N SER A 190 -0.32 2.39 14.69
CA SER A 190 -0.01 2.93 16.02
C SER A 190 1.50 3.18 16.18
N GLU A 191 1.86 4.12 17.06
CA GLU A 191 3.27 4.39 17.35
C GLU A 191 4.00 3.13 17.87
N THR A 192 3.30 2.32 18.65
CA THR A 192 3.81 1.02 19.13
C THR A 192 4.07 0.06 17.97
N ASP A 193 3.15 -0.05 17.00
CA ASP A 193 3.32 -0.98 15.88
C ASP A 193 4.46 -0.51 14.98
N ALA A 194 4.53 0.78 14.66
CA ALA A 194 5.63 1.34 13.89
C ALA A 194 7.01 1.16 14.56
N GLN A 195 7.07 1.18 15.90
CA GLN A 195 8.28 0.89 16.66
C GLN A 195 8.65 -0.60 16.71
N ASN A 196 7.71 -1.49 16.43
CA ASN A 196 7.94 -2.94 16.39
C ASN A 196 8.14 -3.47 14.97
N THR A 197 7.77 -2.71 13.94
CA THR A 197 8.01 -3.04 12.53
C THR A 197 9.49 -2.81 12.19
N MET A 198 10.28 -3.87 12.27
CA MET A 198 11.68 -3.87 11.83
C MET A 198 11.76 -3.74 10.31
N LEU A 199 12.64 -2.84 9.85
CA LEU A 199 12.93 -2.70 8.43
C LEU A 199 14.02 -3.71 8.00
N PRO A 200 14.05 -4.16 6.73
CA PRO A 200 15.01 -5.14 6.27
C PRO A 200 16.45 -4.59 6.21
N PRO A 201 17.47 -5.47 6.24
CA PRO A 201 18.87 -5.08 6.44
C PRO A 201 19.46 -4.14 5.40
N ASP A 202 18.89 -4.14 4.20
CA ASP A 202 19.27 -3.27 3.08
C ASP A 202 18.95 -1.80 3.32
N ILE A 203 17.99 -1.51 4.19
CA ILE A 203 17.62 -0.14 4.60
C ILE A 203 17.91 0.13 6.09
N GLN A 204 18.52 -0.82 6.81
CA GLN A 204 18.97 -0.61 8.18
C GLN A 204 20.23 0.23 8.26
N ASP A 205 20.36 0.99 9.35
CA ASP A 205 21.60 1.65 9.71
C ASP A 205 22.68 0.64 10.16
N ALA A 206 23.88 1.14 10.45
CA ALA A 206 25.00 0.30 10.91
C ALA A 206 24.75 -0.43 12.24
N THR A 207 23.68 -0.10 12.97
CA THR A 207 23.29 -0.77 14.22
C THR A 207 22.35 -1.95 13.98
N GLY A 208 21.75 -2.04 12.80
CA GLY A 208 20.84 -3.12 12.42
C GLY A 208 19.49 -3.07 13.13
N ALA A 209 19.11 -1.90 13.66
CA ALA A 209 17.97 -1.73 14.56
C ALA A 209 16.90 -0.77 14.04
N THR A 210 16.93 -0.41 12.75
CA THR A 210 16.00 0.57 12.17
C THR A 210 14.58 0.01 12.10
N VAL A 211 13.63 0.78 12.63
CA VAL A 211 12.20 0.48 12.64
C VAL A 211 11.43 1.46 11.76
N LEU A 212 10.20 1.12 11.38
CA LEU A 212 9.34 2.00 10.57
C LEU A 212 9.23 3.40 11.17
N ALA A 213 9.04 3.50 12.49
CA ALA A 213 8.93 4.78 13.18
C ALA A 213 10.16 5.68 12.96
N ASP A 214 11.36 5.15 12.72
CA ASP A 214 12.56 5.96 12.48
C ASP A 214 12.47 6.74 11.16
N LEU A 215 11.62 6.31 10.22
CA LEU A 215 11.38 6.97 8.94
C LEU A 215 10.19 7.92 8.93
N LEU A 216 9.40 7.98 10.01
CA LEU A 216 8.16 8.76 10.06
C LEU A 216 8.32 10.04 10.90
N PRO A 217 7.98 11.22 10.34
CA PRO A 217 7.99 12.49 11.10
C PRO A 217 7.16 12.42 12.37
N GLY A 218 7.69 12.99 13.45
CA GLY A 218 7.10 12.91 14.80
C GLY A 218 7.77 11.88 15.71
N SER A 219 8.45 10.88 15.14
CA SER A 219 9.30 9.99 15.93
C SER A 219 10.53 10.73 16.46
N PRO A 220 10.95 10.51 17.73
CA PRO A 220 12.17 11.11 18.28
C PRO A 220 13.46 10.76 17.54
N SER A 221 13.46 9.65 16.80
CA SER A 221 14.59 9.16 16.00
C SER A 221 14.56 9.68 14.57
N ASN A 222 13.44 10.23 14.10
CA ASN A 222 13.32 10.72 12.74
C ASN A 222 14.02 12.07 12.56
N CYS A 223 14.57 12.30 11.38
CA CYS A 223 15.37 13.50 11.10
C CYS A 223 14.52 14.74 10.77
N ALA A 224 13.23 14.57 10.45
CA ALA A 224 12.35 15.67 10.06
C ALA A 224 12.09 16.63 11.23
N ASN A 225 11.82 17.90 10.90
CA ASN A 225 11.62 18.96 11.90
C ASN A 225 10.14 19.24 12.20
N HIS A 226 9.26 18.32 11.82
CA HIS A 226 7.81 18.38 12.00
C HIS A 226 7.27 17.05 12.53
N ASP A 227 5.99 17.02 12.87
CA ASP A 227 5.30 15.90 13.48
C ASP A 227 4.04 15.62 12.67
N ASP A 228 3.97 14.41 12.10
CA ASP A 228 2.79 13.93 11.35
C ASP A 228 1.99 12.90 12.16
N ARG A 229 2.27 12.78 13.46
CA ARG A 229 1.47 11.88 14.28
C ARG A 229 0.07 12.43 14.47
N ASP A 230 -0.87 11.52 14.41
CA ASP A 230 -2.30 11.72 14.64
C ASP A 230 -2.78 10.94 15.85
N ASP A 231 -4.02 11.25 16.26
CA ASP A 231 -4.77 10.48 17.25
C ASP A 231 -5.81 9.58 16.56
N ASN A 232 -5.83 8.31 16.95
CA ASN A 232 -6.94 7.43 16.68
C ASN A 232 -7.50 6.90 18.00
N ASN A 233 -8.61 7.50 18.45
CA ASN A 233 -9.32 7.13 19.67
C ASN A 233 -8.43 7.11 20.94
N GLY A 234 -7.55 8.10 21.08
CA GLY A 234 -6.60 8.19 22.19
C GLY A 234 -5.27 7.45 21.97
N THR A 235 -5.07 6.84 20.81
CA THR A 235 -3.82 6.17 20.43
C THR A 235 -3.03 7.05 19.47
N SER A 236 -1.78 7.38 19.83
CA SER A 236 -0.82 8.07 18.96
C SER A 236 -0.32 7.16 17.85
N GLY A 237 -0.15 7.68 16.64
CA GLY A 237 0.33 6.93 15.47
C GLY A 237 0.24 7.76 14.21
N TRP A 238 0.13 7.13 13.05
CA TRP A 238 0.04 7.81 11.75
C TRP A 238 -1.12 7.26 10.93
N TRP A 239 -1.89 8.14 10.32
CA TRP A 239 -2.83 7.75 9.26
C TRP A 239 -2.08 7.62 7.93
N PHE A 240 -2.08 6.42 7.39
CA PHE A 240 -1.59 6.12 6.07
C PHE A 240 -2.67 6.33 5.03
N TYR A 241 -2.35 7.10 3.99
CA TYR A 241 -3.13 7.25 2.78
C TYR A 241 -2.29 6.78 1.60
N VAL A 242 -2.75 5.70 0.97
CA VAL A 242 -2.03 5.01 -0.08
C VAL A 242 -2.91 4.97 -1.33
N ASP A 243 -2.55 5.75 -2.33
CA ASP A 243 -3.21 5.70 -3.64
C ASP A 243 -2.80 4.40 -4.34
N PHE A 244 -3.70 3.83 -5.12
CA PHE A 244 -3.38 2.66 -5.94
C PHE A 244 -4.12 2.63 -7.28
N VAL A 245 -3.62 1.80 -8.19
CA VAL A 245 -4.30 1.35 -9.40
C VAL A 245 -4.34 -0.18 -9.37
N ALA A 246 -5.46 -0.77 -9.81
CA ALA A 246 -5.56 -2.21 -9.94
C ALA A 246 -6.23 -2.64 -11.26
N GLU A 247 -5.81 -3.79 -11.78
CA GLU A 247 -6.28 -4.34 -13.05
C GLU A 247 -6.81 -5.76 -12.84
N ARG A 248 -7.85 -6.13 -13.59
CA ARG A 248 -8.42 -7.48 -13.54
C ARG A 248 -7.39 -8.51 -14.06
N VAL A 249 -7.18 -9.58 -13.30
CA VAL A 249 -6.28 -10.68 -13.66
C VAL A 249 -6.97 -12.04 -13.56
N PRO A 250 -6.56 -13.04 -14.36
CA PRO A 250 -6.93 -14.42 -14.12
C PRO A 250 -6.42 -14.92 -12.76
N TRP A 251 -7.28 -15.64 -12.04
CA TRP A 251 -6.99 -16.20 -10.72
C TRP A 251 -6.96 -17.73 -10.74
N THR A 252 -5.92 -18.31 -10.13
CA THR A 252 -5.79 -19.76 -9.90
C THR A 252 -5.70 -20.02 -8.39
N PRO A 253 -6.76 -20.55 -7.76
CA PRO A 253 -6.78 -20.82 -6.32
C PRO A 253 -5.86 -21.99 -5.91
#